data_AF-A0A7D5VAS2-F1
#
_entry.id   AF-A0A7D5VAS2-F1
#
_cell.length_a   1.000
_cell.length_b   1.000
_cell.length_c   1.000
_cell.angle_alpha   90.00
_cell.angle_beta   90.00
_cell.angle_gamma   90.00
#
_symmetry.space_group_name_H-M   'P 1'
#
loop_
_entity.id
_entity.type
_entity.pdbx_description
1 polymer ?
#
loop_
_entity_poly.entity_id
_entity_poly.type
_entity_poly.pdbx_seq_one_letter_code
_entity_poly.pdbx_strand_id
1 'polypeptide(L)' 'MNEAILTFVNKKMSAGQSLAQAVHEAELEFNLSQTLVYLSIIQAERRLM' A
#
# COMPACT_ATOMS: atom_id res chain seq x y z
N MET A 1 4.94 -0.97 10.01
CA MET A 1 3.65 -1.47 9.48
C MET A 1 3.31 -0.71 8.20
N ASN A 2 3.23 0.62 8.28
CA ASN A 2 3.01 1.50 7.13
C ASN A 2 4.05 1.32 6.00
N GLU A 3 5.31 1.10 6.35
CA GLU A 3 6.42 0.87 5.42
C GLU A 3 6.29 -0.47 4.70
N ALA A 4 5.74 -1.48 5.38
CA ALA A 4 5.47 -2.79 4.79
C ALA A 4 4.32 -2.73 3.79
N ILE A 5 3.27 -1.95 4.09
CA ILE A 5 2.15 -1.68 3.18
C ILE A 5 2.66 -0.94 1.94
N LEU A 6 3.45 0.13 2.11
CA LEU A 6 4.06 0.85 0.99
C LEU A 6 4.94 -0.07 0.12
N THR A 7 5.79 -0.89 0.75
CA THR A 7 6.66 -1.84 0.03
C THR A 7 5.84 -2.87 -0.75
N PHE A 8 4.76 -3.40 -0.15
CA PHE A 8 3.87 -4.35 -0.81
C PHE A 8 3.18 -3.73 -2.02
N VAL A 9 2.59 -2.55 -1.85
CA VAL A 9 1.89 -1.84 -2.94
C VAL A 9 2.86 -1.49 -4.07
N ASN A 10 4.06 -0.99 -3.75
CA ASN A 10 5.09 -0.71 -4.75
C ASN A 10 5.55 -1.96 -5.50
N LYS A 11 5.68 -3.11 -4.82
CA LYS A 11 6.01 -4.39 -5.45
C LYS A 11 4.94 -4.81 -6.45
N LYS A 12 3.66 -4.65 -6.09
CA LYS A 12 2.51 -4.98 -6.95
C LYS A 12 2.39 -4.05 -8.15
N MET A 13 2.59 -2.75 -7.94
CA MET A 13 2.65 -1.77 -9.03
C MET A 13 3.83 -2.02 -9.97
N SER A 14 5.01 -2.39 -9.43
CA SER A 14 6.17 -2.77 -10.23
C SER A 14 5.96 -4.05 -11.05
N ALA A 15 5.00 -4.90 -10.64
CA ALA A 15 4.56 -6.07 -11.41
C ALA A 15 3.54 -5.73 -12.51
N GLY A 16 3.26 -4.43 -12.74
CA GLY A 16 2.36 -3.95 -13.78
C GLY A 16 0.90 -3.80 -13.34
N GLN A 17 0.60 -3.99 -12.05
CA GLN A 17 -0.74 -3.75 -11.53
C GLN A 17 -1.03 -2.25 -11.36
N SER A 18 -2.29 -1.86 -11.52
CA SER A 18 -2.73 -0.51 -11.17
C SER A 18 -2.70 -0.28 -9.66
N LEU A 19 -2.57 0.98 -9.22
CA LEU A 19 -2.61 1.34 -7.80
C LEU A 19 -3.88 0.81 -7.10
N ALA A 20 -5.04 0.88 -7.74
CA ALA A 20 -6.29 0.38 -7.18
C ALA A 20 -6.27 -1.13 -6.94
N GLN A 21 -5.68 -1.91 -7.86
CA GLN A 21 -5.51 -3.35 -7.70
C GLN A 21 -4.50 -3.67 -6.58
N ALA A 22 -3.36 -2.97 -6.55
CA ALA A 22 -2.34 -3.16 -5.53
C ALA A 22 -2.87 -2.83 -4.12
N VAL A 23 -3.70 -1.79 -3.99
CA VAL A 23 -4.36 -1.40 -2.73
C VAL A 23 -5.42 -2.41 -2.31
N HIS A 24 -6.21 -2.94 -3.24
CA HIS A 24 -7.17 -3.98 -2.95
C HIS A 24 -6.50 -5.28 -2.47
N GLU A 25 -5.38 -5.67 -3.10
CA GLU A 25 -4.58 -6.81 -2.63
C GLU A 25 -3.96 -6.54 -1.25
N ALA A 26 -3.53 -5.31 -0.96
CA ALA A 26 -3.03 -4.93 0.35
C ALA A 26 -4.14 -4.94 1.43
N GLU A 27 -5.36 -4.57 1.08
CA GLU A 27 -6.52 -4.68 1.98
C GLU A 27 -6.72 -6.13 2.44
N LEU A 28 -6.65 -7.09 1.51
CA LEU A 28 -6.79 -8.52 1.80
C LEU A 28 -5.60 -9.09 2.58
N GLU A 29 -4.36 -8.75 2.18
CA GLU A 29 -3.13 -9.25 2.81
C GLU A 29 -2.98 -8.76 4.25
N PHE A 30 -3.28 -7.49 4.51
CA PHE A 30 -3.10 -6.88 5.83
C PHE A 30 -4.38 -6.84 6.67
N ASN A 31 -5.51 -7.32 6.14
CA ASN A 31 -6.83 -7.27 6.76
C ASN A 31 -7.21 -5.85 7.23
N LEU A 32 -7.05 -4.88 6.32
CA LEU A 32 -7.29 -3.45 6.56
C LEU A 32 -8.27 -2.90 5.53
N SER A 33 -9.08 -1.92 5.92
CA SER A 33 -9.89 -1.19 4.93
C SER A 33 -8.99 -0.41 3.95
N GLN A 34 -9.46 -0.22 2.73
CA GLN A 34 -8.73 0.55 1.70
C GLN A 34 -8.32 1.94 2.19
N THR A 35 -9.17 2.62 2.96
CA THR A 35 -8.86 3.92 3.56
C THR A 35 -7.63 3.85 4.46
N LEU A 36 -7.49 2.82 5.28
CA LEU A 36 -6.34 2.63 6.16
C LEU A 36 -5.08 2.27 5.37
N VAL A 37 -5.21 1.52 4.27
CA VAL A 37 -4.10 1.24 3.35
C VAL A 37 -3.58 2.54 2.73
N TYR A 38 -4.47 3.39 2.20
CA TYR A 38 -4.07 4.70 1.64
C TYR A 38 -3.42 5.61 2.68
N LEU A 39 -3.98 5.70 3.89
CA LEU A 39 -3.39 6.48 4.97
C LEU A 39 -2.00 5.95 5.35
N SER A 40 -1.82 4.63 5.36
CA SER A 40 -0.54 3.99 5.64
C SER A 40 0.52 4.34 4.58
N ILE A 41 0.14 4.32 3.29
CA ILE A 41 1.00 4.75 2.17
C ILE A 41 1.43 6.21 2.37
N ILE A 42 0.49 7.13 2.58
CA ILE A 42 0.77 8.57 2.76
C ILE A 42 1.69 8.81 3.97
N GLN A 43 1.45 8.12 5.09
CA GLN A 43 2.26 8.24 6.29
C GLN A 43 3.67 7.63 6.12
N ALA A 44 3.83 6.61 5.29
CA ALA A 44 5.12 6.03 4.97
C ALA A 44 5.93 6.97 4.06
N GLU A 45 5.31 7.50 3.00
CA GLU A 45 5.97 8.44 2.07
C GLU A 45 6.46 9.71 2.77
N ARG A 46 5.66 10.29 3.67
CA ARG A 46 6.05 11.48 4.46
C ARG A 46 7.30 11.28 5.32
N ARG A 47 7.67 10.04 5.66
CA ARG A 47 8.85 9.73 6.48
C ARG A 47 10.10 9.44 5.67
N LEU A 48 9.95 9.28 4.35
CA LEU A 48 11.07 9.10 3.42
C LEU A 48 11.59 10.45 2.87
N MET A 49 10.88 11.54 3.15
CA MET A 49 11.28 12.93 2.86
C MET A 49 12.03 13.53 4.03
#